data_AF-A0A8J6BDZ5-F1
#
_entry.id   AF-A0A8J6BDZ5-F1
#
_cell.length_a   1.000
_cell.length_b   1.000
_cell.length_c   1.000
_cell.angle_alpha   90.00
_cell.angle_beta   90.00
_cell.angle_gamma   90.00
#
_symmetry.space_group_name_H-M   'P 1'
#
loop_
_entity.id
_entity.type
_entity.pdbx_description
1 polymer ?
#
loop_
_entity_poly.entity_id
_entity_poly.type
_entity_poly.pdbx_seq_one_letter_code
_entity_poly.pdbx_strand_id
1 'polypeptide(L)'
;KETSRTINAFYGIPFAKPPVGPLRFADPKPPEPWSSVRDASEYPPMCLQEDLMSAMFEGYFQSSFELPPSSEDCLYLNVFTPADRDPKSKLPVMTFIHGGGLIIGSASMFDGSALSALENVVAVSIQYRLGVLGFYRYIYF
;
A
#
# COMPACT_ATOMS: atom_id res chain seq x y z
N LYS A 1 -10.71 22.11 -15.61
CA LYS A 1 -10.45 22.97 -14.44
C LYS A 1 -9.32 22.32 -13.67
N GLU A 2 -8.08 22.76 -13.89
CA GLU A 2 -6.95 22.36 -13.05
C GLU A 2 -7.13 23.02 -11.68
N THR A 3 -7.56 22.24 -10.70
CA THR A 3 -7.44 22.65 -9.29
C THR A 3 -6.08 22.16 -8.82
N SER A 4 -5.09 23.05 -8.80
CA SER A 4 -3.82 22.83 -8.09
C SER A 4 -4.11 22.83 -6.58
N ARG A 5 -4.66 21.71 -6.09
CA ARG A 5 -4.95 21.50 -4.67
C ARG A 5 -3.81 20.68 -4.08
N THR A 6 -3.14 21.23 -3.09
CA THR A 6 -2.05 20.54 -2.40
C THR A 6 -2.58 19.33 -1.64
N ILE A 7 -1.92 18.19 -1.80
CA ILE A 7 -2.21 16.93 -1.13
C ILE A 7 -1.09 16.61 -0.16
N ASN A 8 -1.47 16.21 1.06
CA ASN A 8 -0.54 15.54 1.97
C ASN A 8 -0.57 14.05 1.67
N ALA A 9 0.59 13.50 1.32
CA ALA A 9 0.81 12.07 1.10
C ALA A 9 1.65 11.50 2.24
N PHE A 10 1.22 10.35 2.75
CA PHE A 10 1.91 9.59 3.78
C PHE A 10 2.07 8.17 3.28
N TYR A 11 3.31 7.76 3.06
CA TYR A 11 3.66 6.46 2.53
C TYR A 11 4.16 5.53 3.64
N GLY A 12 3.95 4.22 3.49
CA GLY A 12 4.61 3.25 4.36
C GLY A 12 4.14 3.28 5.82
N ILE A 13 2.86 3.59 6.07
CA ILE A 13 2.29 3.54 7.43
C ILE A 13 2.05 2.07 7.80
N PRO A 14 2.68 1.52 8.87
CA PRO A 14 2.47 0.14 9.28
C PRO A 14 1.07 -0.03 9.85
N PHE A 15 0.31 -1.00 9.33
CA PHE A 15 -1.01 -1.36 9.86
C PHE A 15 -1.03 -2.72 10.58
N ALA A 16 0.08 -3.46 10.54
CA ALA A 16 0.25 -4.73 11.23
C ALA A 16 1.71 -4.97 11.62
N LYS A 17 1.97 -5.93 12.52
CA LYS A 17 3.33 -6.43 12.75
C LYS A 17 3.89 -7.09 11.48
N PRO A 18 5.21 -7.01 11.24
CA PRO A 18 5.85 -7.75 10.17
C PRO A 18 5.50 -9.24 10.26
N PRO A 19 4.93 -9.85 9.20
CA PRO A 19 4.45 -11.24 9.22
C PRO A 19 5.59 -12.25 9.01
N VAL A 20 6.69 -12.07 9.72
CA VAL A 20 7.93 -12.85 9.58
C VAL A 20 8.07 -13.89 10.70
N GLY A 21 8.91 -14.90 10.49
CA GLY A 21 9.20 -15.92 11.50
C GLY A 21 7.93 -16.63 11.97
N PRO A 22 7.62 -16.67 13.29
CA PRO A 22 6.40 -17.30 13.81
C PRO A 22 5.09 -16.68 13.33
N LEU A 23 5.11 -15.47 12.78
CA LEU A 23 3.93 -14.81 12.21
C LEU A 23 3.72 -15.12 10.72
N ARG A 24 4.65 -15.86 10.10
CA ARG A 24 4.46 -16.37 8.75
C ARG A 24 3.28 -17.34 8.73
N PHE A 25 2.35 -17.16 7.80
CA PHE A 25 1.08 -17.90 7.69
C PHE A 25 0.09 -17.73 8.85
N ALA A 26 0.36 -16.86 9.82
CA ALA A 26 -0.59 -16.50 10.88
C ALA A 26 -1.39 -15.26 10.50
N ASP A 27 -2.55 -15.06 11.13
CA ASP A 27 -3.32 -13.81 11.00
C ASP A 27 -2.49 -12.58 11.41
N PRO A 28 -2.65 -11.44 10.73
CA PRO A 28 -1.93 -10.21 11.08
C PRO A 28 -2.23 -9.78 12.51
N LYS A 29 -1.21 -9.26 13.19
CA LYS A 29 -1.33 -8.70 14.55
C LYS A 29 -1.20 -7.18 14.51
N PRO A 30 -1.81 -6.44 15.44
CA PRO A 30 -1.68 -4.98 15.50
C PRO A 30 -0.21 -4.55 15.53
N PRO A 31 0.17 -3.46 14.84
CA PRO A 31 1.55 -3.00 14.79
C PRO A 31 2.02 -2.61 16.19
N GLU A 32 3.33 -2.69 16.44
CA GLU A 32 3.88 -2.17 17.69
C GLU A 32 3.70 -0.65 17.74
N PRO A 33 3.28 -0.09 18.89
CA PRO A 33 3.24 1.35 19.05
C PRO A 33 4.65 1.92 18.96
N TRP A 34 4.78 3.13 18.43
CA TRP A 34 6.04 3.86 18.36
C TRP A 34 5.93 5.17 19.15
N SER A 35 7.03 5.61 19.75
CA SER A 35 7.03 6.74 20.69
C SER A 35 7.43 8.09 20.06
N SER A 36 8.07 8.09 18.90
CA SER A 36 8.57 9.29 18.21
C SER A 36 7.86 9.52 16.88
N VAL A 37 8.06 10.66 16.24
CA VAL A 37 7.60 10.85 14.85
C VAL A 37 8.24 9.78 13.97
N ARG A 38 7.42 9.13 13.13
CA ARG A 38 7.86 8.17 12.12
C ARG A 38 7.83 8.86 10.76
N ASP A 39 8.92 8.72 10.01
CA ASP A 39 8.98 9.20 8.64
C ASP A 39 8.07 8.34 7.73
N ALA A 40 7.27 9.00 6.92
CA ALA A 40 6.31 8.43 5.99
C ALA A 40 6.42 9.09 4.61
N SER A 41 7.64 9.48 4.22
CA SER A 41 7.92 10.17 2.95
C SER A 41 8.31 9.23 1.80
N GLU A 42 8.54 7.94 2.08
CA GLU A 42 9.00 6.96 1.09
C GLU A 42 8.07 5.75 0.99
N TYR A 43 7.97 5.18 -0.21
CA TYR A 43 7.19 3.97 -0.44
C TYR A 43 7.77 2.78 0.35
N PRO A 44 6.90 1.95 0.97
CA PRO A 44 7.34 0.75 1.65
C PRO A 44 7.74 -0.34 0.63
N PRO A 45 8.46 -1.38 1.08
CA PRO A 45 8.65 -2.57 0.27
C PRO A 45 7.33 -3.17 -0.23
N MET A 46 7.37 -3.75 -1.42
CA MET A 46 6.29 -4.60 -1.92
C MET A 46 6.25 -5.92 -1.15
N CYS A 47 5.10 -6.59 -1.13
CA CYS A 47 5.06 -7.97 -0.64
C CYS A 47 5.85 -8.89 -1.57
N LEU A 48 6.51 -9.92 -0.99
CA LEU A 48 7.23 -10.92 -1.76
C LEU A 48 6.38 -11.49 -2.89
N GLN A 49 6.91 -11.35 -4.10
CA GLN A 49 6.33 -11.76 -5.36
C GLN A 49 7.46 -11.91 -6.39
N GLU A 50 7.23 -12.72 -7.42
CA GLU A 50 8.15 -12.80 -8.56
C GLU A 50 8.19 -11.44 -9.29
N ASP A 51 9.34 -11.11 -9.87
CA ASP A 51 9.51 -9.86 -10.63
C ASP A 51 8.87 -9.90 -12.03
N LEU A 52 7.70 -10.53 -12.11
CA LEU A 52 6.87 -10.58 -13.31
C LEU A 52 6.33 -9.20 -13.66
N MET A 53 6.14 -8.34 -12.65
CA MET A 53 5.51 -7.05 -12.86
C MET A 53 6.43 -6.06 -13.57
N SER A 54 7.71 -5.97 -13.20
CA SER A 54 8.66 -5.12 -13.92
C SER A 54 8.79 -5.58 -15.37
N ALA A 55 8.90 -6.89 -15.60
CA ALA A 55 8.92 -7.47 -16.95
C ALA A 55 7.64 -7.15 -17.76
N MET A 56 6.46 -7.17 -17.12
CA MET A 56 5.20 -6.80 -17.77
C MET A 56 5.14 -5.31 -18.14
N PHE A 57 5.55 -4.42 -17.24
CA PHE A 57 5.52 -2.97 -17.47
C PHE A 57 6.50 -2.53 -18.56
N GLU A 58 7.71 -3.08 -18.56
CA GLU A 58 8.69 -2.82 -19.61
C GLU A 58 8.25 -3.40 -20.95
N GLY A 59 7.79 -4.66 -20.97
CA GLY A 59 7.46 -5.38 -22.21
C GLY A 59 6.16 -4.94 -22.88
N TYR A 60 5.12 -4.61 -22.10
CA TYR A 60 3.78 -4.30 -22.64
C TYR A 60 3.42 -2.82 -22.60
N PHE A 61 3.84 -2.11 -21.56
CA PHE A 61 3.42 -0.72 -21.34
C PHE A 61 4.49 0.29 -21.76
N GLN A 62 5.68 -0.17 -22.17
CA GLN A 62 6.84 0.68 -22.52
C GLN A 62 7.12 1.74 -21.45
N SER A 63 6.79 1.43 -20.20
CA SER A 63 6.95 2.33 -19.07
C SER A 63 7.89 1.68 -18.07
N SER A 64 9.00 2.36 -17.75
CA SER A 64 9.83 2.00 -16.60
C SER A 64 9.13 2.50 -15.34
N PHE A 65 8.58 1.59 -14.55
CA PHE A 65 8.11 1.89 -13.20
C PHE A 65 9.19 1.42 -12.23
N GLU A 66 9.83 2.35 -11.51
CA GLU A 66 10.71 1.96 -10.42
C GLU A 66 9.84 1.43 -9.28
N LEU A 67 9.75 0.11 -9.18
CA LEU A 67 9.04 -0.55 -8.10
C LEU A 67 9.95 -0.65 -6.87
N PRO A 68 9.41 -0.41 -5.65
CA PRO A 68 10.15 -0.65 -4.42
C PRO A 68 10.62 -2.11 -4.32
N PRO A 69 11.69 -2.41 -3.58
CA PRO A 69 12.12 -3.80 -3.38
C PRO A 69 11.01 -4.64 -2.69
N SER A 70 11.07 -5.95 -2.89
CA SER A 70 10.13 -6.90 -2.26
C SER A 70 10.63 -7.36 -0.88
N SER A 71 9.71 -7.55 0.09
CA SER A 71 9.97 -8.03 1.45
C SER A 71 8.77 -8.80 2.02
N GLU A 72 8.99 -9.66 3.02
CA GLU A 72 7.89 -10.21 3.85
C GLU A 72 7.33 -9.15 4.81
N ASP A 73 8.19 -8.24 5.26
CA ASP A 73 7.77 -7.04 5.97
C ASP A 73 7.20 -6.03 4.97
N CYS A 74 5.92 -6.22 4.63
CA CYS A 74 5.24 -5.46 3.59
C CYS A 74 3.84 -4.95 4.01
N LEU A 75 3.41 -5.15 5.25
CA LEU A 75 2.05 -4.80 5.71
C LEU A 75 1.92 -3.30 6.04
N TYR A 76 1.96 -2.51 4.98
CA TYR A 76 1.92 -1.06 4.99
C TYR A 76 0.77 -0.50 4.14
N LEU A 77 0.37 0.73 4.42
CA LEU A 77 -0.59 1.48 3.63
C LEU A 77 -0.07 2.89 3.32
N ASN A 78 -0.59 3.47 2.25
CA ASN A 78 -0.36 4.85 1.87
C ASN A 78 -1.66 5.65 2.04
N VAL A 79 -1.58 6.92 2.44
CA VAL A 79 -2.72 7.81 2.66
C VAL A 79 -2.51 9.11 1.91
N PHE A 80 -3.50 9.53 1.16
CA PHE A 80 -3.55 10.79 0.41
C PHE A 80 -4.75 11.59 0.90
N THR A 81 -4.51 12.82 1.32
CA THR A 81 -5.56 13.68 1.85
C THR A 81 -5.35 15.14 1.46
N PRO A 82 -6.43 15.93 1.28
CA PRO A 82 -6.26 17.34 1.00
C PRO A 82 -5.57 18.07 2.15
N ALA A 83 -4.56 18.89 1.83
CA ALA A 83 -3.75 19.60 2.82
C ALA A 83 -4.51 20.75 3.50
N ASP A 84 -5.51 21.30 2.81
CA ASP A 84 -6.36 22.40 3.26
C ASP A 84 -7.62 21.94 4.02
N ARG A 85 -7.74 20.65 4.35
CA ARG A 85 -8.91 20.13 5.07
C ARG A 85 -8.99 20.74 6.48
N ASP A 86 -10.20 21.07 6.92
CA ASP A 86 -10.47 21.36 8.33
C ASP A 86 -10.15 20.10 9.16
N PRO A 87 -9.28 20.17 10.19
CA PRO A 87 -8.98 19.04 11.08
C PRO A 87 -10.21 18.42 11.76
N LYS A 88 -11.33 19.14 11.87
CA LYS A 88 -12.60 18.64 12.43
C LYS A 88 -13.50 17.99 11.39
N SER A 89 -13.21 18.16 10.10
CA SER A 89 -14.02 17.58 9.02
C SER A 89 -13.89 16.06 8.96
N LYS A 90 -14.99 15.39 8.64
CA LYS A 90 -15.04 13.94 8.41
C LYS A 90 -15.25 13.70 6.92
N LEU A 91 -14.16 13.61 6.18
CA LEU A 91 -14.19 13.31 4.75
C LEU A 91 -14.51 11.82 4.53
N PRO A 92 -15.18 11.46 3.41
CA PRO A 92 -15.27 10.08 2.97
C PRO A 92 -13.88 9.47 2.76
N VAL A 93 -13.75 8.18 3.06
CA VAL A 93 -12.51 7.42 2.88
C VAL A 93 -12.73 6.38 1.78
N MET A 94 -11.86 6.39 0.77
CA MET A 94 -11.84 5.40 -0.31
C MET A 94 -10.58 4.55 -0.16
N THR A 95 -10.76 3.25 0.09
CA THR A 95 -9.65 2.30 0.25
C THR A 95 -9.51 1.43 -0.99
N PHE A 96 -8.36 1.54 -1.65
CA PHE A 96 -7.99 0.78 -2.83
C PHE A 96 -7.21 -0.49 -2.45
N ILE A 97 -7.66 -1.62 -2.98
CA ILE A 97 -7.01 -2.93 -2.88
C ILE A 97 -6.55 -3.29 -4.27
N HIS A 98 -5.24 -3.41 -4.47
CA HIS A 98 -4.69 -3.68 -5.79
C HIS A 98 -5.07 -5.10 -6.28
N GLY A 99 -5.19 -5.24 -7.60
CA GLY A 99 -5.35 -6.53 -8.27
C GLY A 99 -4.03 -7.31 -8.37
N GLY A 100 -3.92 -8.15 -9.40
CA GLY A 100 -2.73 -8.98 -9.65
C GLY A 100 -2.90 -10.45 -9.25
N GLY A 101 -4.14 -10.95 -9.25
CA GLY A 101 -4.44 -12.38 -9.10
C GLY A 101 -4.00 -12.97 -7.76
N LEU A 102 -3.84 -12.13 -6.73
CA LEU A 102 -3.33 -12.50 -5.40
C LEU A 102 -1.86 -12.96 -5.38
N ILE A 103 -1.14 -12.85 -6.49
CA ILE A 103 0.26 -13.32 -6.63
C ILE A 103 1.25 -12.20 -6.91
N ILE A 104 0.79 -11.10 -7.50
CA ILE A 104 1.58 -9.90 -7.78
C ILE A 104 0.75 -8.65 -7.46
N GLY A 105 1.38 -7.49 -7.42
CA GLY A 105 0.74 -6.20 -7.18
C GLY A 105 1.40 -5.41 -6.04
N SER A 106 1.12 -4.11 -6.01
CA SER A 106 1.59 -3.22 -4.94
C SER A 106 0.68 -2.00 -4.77
N ALA A 107 0.50 -1.55 -3.53
CA ALA A 107 -0.15 -0.29 -3.18
C ALA A 107 0.51 0.94 -3.82
N SER A 108 1.82 0.87 -4.09
CA SER A 108 2.60 1.95 -4.72
C SER A 108 2.29 2.14 -6.21
N MET A 109 1.54 1.23 -6.83
CA MET A 109 1.05 1.40 -8.21
C MET A 109 -0.11 2.41 -8.31
N PHE A 110 -0.69 2.81 -7.18
CA PHE A 110 -1.81 3.75 -7.12
C PHE A 110 -1.42 5.02 -6.39
N ASP A 111 -1.36 6.13 -7.13
CA ASP A 111 -1.29 7.49 -6.58
C ASP A 111 -2.70 8.05 -6.37
N GLY A 112 -3.09 8.23 -5.10
CA GLY A 112 -4.40 8.74 -4.73
C GLY A 112 -4.54 10.27 -4.82
N SER A 113 -3.49 11.00 -5.19
CA SER A 113 -3.45 12.48 -5.13
C SER A 113 -4.51 13.12 -6.01
N ALA A 114 -4.64 12.70 -7.26
CA ALA A 114 -5.64 13.24 -8.19
C ALA A 114 -7.07 12.98 -7.70
N LEU A 115 -7.35 11.76 -7.24
CA LEU A 115 -8.67 11.40 -6.70
C LEU A 115 -9.00 12.22 -5.46
N SER A 116 -8.05 12.34 -4.53
CA SER A 116 -8.20 13.13 -3.30
C SER A 116 -8.45 14.61 -3.60
N ALA A 117 -7.73 15.18 -4.58
CA ALA A 117 -7.86 16.58 -4.98
C ALA A 117 -9.22 16.88 -5.62
N LEU A 118 -9.65 16.04 -6.57
CA LEU A 118 -10.85 16.24 -7.39
C LEU A 118 -12.14 15.98 -6.62
N GLU A 119 -12.18 14.91 -5.82
CA GLU A 119 -13.41 14.45 -5.17
C GLU A 119 -13.49 14.83 -3.69
N ASN A 120 -12.47 15.51 -3.16
CA ASN A 120 -12.40 15.91 -1.75
C ASN A 120 -12.56 14.72 -0.77
N VAL A 121 -11.84 13.63 -1.06
CA VAL A 121 -11.84 12.38 -0.28
C VAL A 121 -10.46 12.10 0.32
N VAL A 122 -10.42 11.24 1.34
CA VAL A 122 -9.18 10.59 1.75
C VAL A 122 -9.03 9.31 0.93
N ALA A 123 -7.97 9.21 0.13
CA ALA A 123 -7.65 8.00 -0.61
C ALA A 123 -6.60 7.19 0.18
N VAL A 124 -6.79 5.88 0.24
CA VAL A 124 -5.88 4.95 0.93
C VAL A 124 -5.56 3.80 -0.01
N SER A 125 -4.29 3.44 -0.19
CA SER A 125 -3.91 2.19 -0.85
C SER A 125 -3.22 1.26 0.14
N ILE A 126 -3.57 -0.02 0.11
CA ILE A 126 -3.07 -1.01 1.10
C ILE A 126 -2.28 -2.12 0.43
N GLN A 127 -1.26 -2.59 1.12
CA GLN A 127 -0.58 -3.86 0.82
C GLN A 127 -1.26 -5.02 1.52
N TYR A 128 -1.19 -6.21 0.92
CA TYR A 128 -1.58 -7.47 1.55
C TYR A 128 -0.63 -8.58 1.11
N ARG A 129 -0.40 -9.59 1.96
CA ARG A 129 0.47 -10.73 1.61
C ARG A 129 -0.03 -11.42 0.34
N LEU A 130 0.91 -11.84 -0.50
CA LEU A 130 0.64 -12.46 -1.80
C LEU A 130 1.10 -13.92 -1.83
N GLY A 131 0.64 -14.64 -2.86
CA GLY A 131 1.03 -16.01 -3.15
C GLY A 131 0.87 -16.96 -1.96
N VAL A 132 1.86 -17.84 -1.79
CA VAL A 132 1.87 -18.82 -0.68
C VAL A 132 1.83 -18.14 0.68
N LEU A 133 2.46 -16.97 0.84
CA LEU A 133 2.54 -16.30 2.13
C LEU A 133 1.21 -15.67 2.56
N GLY A 134 0.36 -15.30 1.60
CA GLY A 134 -0.97 -14.73 1.85
C GLY A 134 -2.10 -15.75 1.88
N PHE A 135 -1.99 -16.82 1.08
CA PHE A 135 -3.14 -17.66 0.73
C PHE A 135 -2.88 -19.17 0.87
N TYR A 136 -1.75 -19.57 1.44
CA TYR A 136 -1.57 -20.97 1.83
C TYR A 136 -2.57 -21.37 2.91
N ARG A 137 -3.26 -22.49 2.69
CA ARG A 137 -4.20 -23.07 3.65
C ARG A 137 -3.84 -24.53 3.90
N TYR A 138 -3.66 -24.90 5.16
CA TYR A 138 -3.65 -26.30 5.57
C TYR A 138 -5.05 -26.88 5.38
N ILE A 139 -5.19 -27.83 4.46
CA ILE A 139 -6.37 -28.70 4.40
C ILE A 139 -6.04 -29.91 5.28
N TYR A 140 -6.67 -29.98 6.45
CA TYR A 140 -6.76 -31.24 7.18
C TYR A 140 -7.89 -32.07 6.55
N PHE A 141 -7.56 -33.27 6.06
CA PHE A 141 -8.54 -34.32 5.78
C PHE A 141 -8.79 -35.13 7.05
#